data_AF-A0A7S1V8P6-F1
#
_entry.id   AF-A0A7S1V8P6-F1
#
_cell.length_a   1.000
_cell.length_b   1.000
_cell.length_c   1.000
_cell.angle_alpha   90.00
_cell.angle_beta   90.00
_cell.angle_gamma   90.00
#
_symmetry.space_group_name_H-M   'P 1'
#
loop_
_entity.id
_entity.type
_entity.pdbx_description
1 polymer ?
#
loop_
_entity_poly.entity_id
_entity_poly.type
_entity_poly.pdbx_seq_one_letter_code
_entity_poly.pdbx_strand_id
1 'polypeptide(L)'
;ESSTFDGNKARRLGGAIHINGSSIVIKDTTFFENTSTDGWGGAIMLYEGNLEVSGSSTFEGNSAVDGGAVFTGGSEGSNVIKETTFVGNTATERGGAIRLYRSTLEVSGSTFKKNVAVENNGGAIRAYGGWDNLGFDLVLSDNDFVE
;
A
#
# COMPACT_ATOMS: atom_id res chain seq x y z
N GLU A 1 -8.40 -2.53 14.67
CA GLU A 1 -9.15 -3.72 14.18
C GLU A 1 -10.59 -3.30 13.88
N SER A 2 -11.29 -4.00 12.98
CA SER A 2 -12.74 -3.85 12.72
C SER A 2 -13.21 -2.40 12.55
N SER A 3 -12.40 -1.59 11.87
CA SER A 3 -12.63 -0.15 11.71
C SER A 3 -12.88 0.20 10.25
N THR A 4 -13.35 1.43 10.02
CA THR A 4 -13.54 1.98 8.68
C THR A 4 -12.92 3.37 8.62
N PHE A 5 -12.03 3.56 7.65
CA PHE A 5 -11.46 4.84 7.29
C PHE A 5 -12.04 5.23 5.92
N ASP A 6 -12.94 6.21 5.94
CA ASP A 6 -13.74 6.62 4.79
C ASP A 6 -13.46 8.08 4.43
N GLY A 7 -13.05 8.32 3.18
CA GLY A 7 -12.93 9.68 2.63
C GLY A 7 -11.88 10.55 3.30
N ASN A 8 -10.89 9.97 3.98
CA ASN A 8 -9.84 10.76 4.65
C ASN A 8 -8.88 11.35 3.61
N LYS A 9 -8.45 12.59 3.87
CA LYS A 9 -7.61 13.34 2.92
C LYS A 9 -6.41 13.96 3.61
N ALA A 10 -5.24 13.70 3.04
CA ALA A 10 -4.00 14.38 3.40
C ALA A 10 -3.33 14.98 2.15
N ARG A 11 -2.45 15.97 2.33
CA ARG A 11 -1.71 16.57 1.22
C ARG A 11 -0.44 15.82 0.89
N ARG A 12 0.41 15.54 1.88
CA ARG A 12 1.76 14.96 1.69
C ARG A 12 2.05 13.74 2.56
N LEU A 13 1.02 13.24 3.25
CA LEU A 13 1.10 12.09 4.16
C LEU A 13 0.12 11.03 3.70
N GLY A 14 0.04 9.89 4.40
CA GLY A 14 -0.99 8.89 4.14
C GLY A 14 -2.38 9.49 4.32
N GLY A 15 -3.30 9.20 3.38
CA GLY A 15 -4.61 9.86 3.38
C GLY A 15 -5.45 9.56 4.63
N ALA A 16 -5.31 8.37 5.19
CA ALA A 16 -5.93 7.98 6.47
C ALA A 16 -4.91 7.84 7.61
N ILE A 17 -3.79 7.13 7.37
CA ILE A 17 -2.81 6.79 8.40
C ILE A 17 -1.40 7.12 7.90
N HIS A 18 -0.64 7.83 8.74
CA HIS A 18 0.79 8.08 8.53
C HIS A 18 1.60 7.53 9.69
N ILE A 19 2.62 6.73 9.37
CA ILE A 19 3.49 6.06 10.33
C ILE A 19 4.93 6.40 10.02
N ASN A 20 5.66 6.85 11.03
CA ASN A 20 7.06 7.18 10.94
C ASN A 20 7.79 6.73 12.22
N GLY A 21 8.52 5.62 12.13
CA GLY A 21 9.36 5.08 13.20
C GLY A 21 8.64 4.12 14.13
N SER A 22 7.50 3.54 13.72
CA SER A 22 6.74 2.58 14.53
C SER A 22 6.07 1.51 13.69
N SER A 23 5.62 0.43 14.34
CA SER A 23 4.92 -0.67 13.67
C SER A 23 3.43 -0.62 13.94
N ILE A 24 2.62 -1.06 12.97
CA ILE A 24 1.17 -1.14 13.10
C ILE A 24 0.66 -2.51 12.67
N VAL A 25 -0.43 -2.94 13.30
CA VAL A 25 -1.23 -4.10 12.88
C VAL A 25 -2.61 -3.62 12.49
N ILE A 26 -3.02 -3.95 11.26
CA ILE A 26 -4.33 -3.68 10.69
C ILE A 26 -5.02 -5.02 10.48
N LYS A 27 -6.22 -5.16 11.04
CA LYS A 27 -6.99 -6.39 10.96
C LYS A 27 -8.46 -6.10 10.72
N ASP A 28 -9.08 -6.83 9.79
CA ASP A 28 -10.50 -6.75 9.44
C ASP A 28 -10.98 -5.30 9.24
N THR A 29 -10.17 -4.47 8.58
CA THR A 29 -10.40 -3.02 8.47
C THR A 29 -10.62 -2.61 7.02
N THR A 30 -11.53 -1.67 6.80
CA THR A 30 -11.82 -1.10 5.48
C THR A 30 -11.22 0.30 5.33
N PHE A 31 -10.50 0.53 4.25
CA PHE A 31 -10.04 1.83 3.79
C PHE A 31 -10.73 2.15 2.47
N PHE A 32 -11.69 3.07 2.51
CA PHE A 32 -12.52 3.44 1.38
C PHE A 32 -12.29 4.90 0.99
N GLU A 33 -12.00 5.15 -0.30
CA GLU A 33 -11.89 6.48 -0.90
C GLU A 33 -10.93 7.46 -0.18
N ASN A 34 -9.88 6.95 0.46
CA ASN A 34 -8.87 7.80 1.11
C ASN A 34 -7.88 8.34 0.07
N THR A 35 -7.44 9.58 0.27
CA THR A 35 -6.63 10.30 -0.73
C THR A 35 -5.42 11.01 -0.13
N SER A 36 -4.26 10.83 -0.75
CA SER A 36 -3.08 11.67 -0.59
C SER A 36 -2.83 12.48 -1.86
N THR A 37 -3.05 13.80 -1.85
CA THR A 37 -3.09 14.56 -3.12
C THR A 37 -1.72 14.76 -3.78
N ASP A 38 -0.70 15.03 -2.98
CA ASP A 38 0.68 15.32 -3.41
C ASP A 38 1.68 14.42 -2.66
N GLY A 39 1.21 13.32 -2.10
CA GLY A 39 1.97 12.42 -1.23
C GLY A 39 1.82 10.96 -1.63
N TRP A 40 2.17 10.09 -0.70
CA TRP A 40 2.24 8.66 -0.93
C TRP A 40 1.24 7.93 -0.03
N GLY A 41 0.73 6.78 -0.49
CA GLY A 41 -0.20 5.97 0.27
C GLY A 41 -1.57 6.63 0.41
N GLY A 42 -2.50 6.35 -0.51
CA GLY A 42 -3.82 6.98 -0.46
C GLY A 42 -4.58 6.66 0.82
N ALA A 43 -4.37 5.47 1.38
CA ALA A 43 -4.80 5.10 2.71
C ALA A 43 -3.66 5.19 3.73
N ILE A 44 -2.59 4.42 3.52
CA ILE A 44 -1.51 4.23 4.51
C ILE A 44 -0.17 4.64 3.91
N MET A 45 0.52 5.54 4.60
CA MET A 45 1.94 5.83 4.36
C MET A 45 2.75 5.35 5.56
N LEU A 46 3.63 4.37 5.30
CA LEU A 46 4.65 3.91 6.24
C LEU A 46 6.02 4.37 5.74
N TYR A 47 6.66 5.28 6.47
CA TYR A 47 8.02 5.73 6.14
C TYR A 47 9.09 4.85 6.82
N GLU A 48 8.94 4.61 8.12
CA GLU A 48 9.84 3.76 8.90
C GLU A 48 9.02 2.88 9.85
N GLY A 49 9.42 1.61 9.98
CA GLY A 49 8.75 0.61 10.82
C GLY A 49 8.17 -0.55 10.00
N ASN A 50 7.20 -1.27 10.58
CA ASN A 50 6.60 -2.46 9.97
C ASN A 50 5.08 -2.32 9.85
N LEU A 51 4.54 -2.75 8.72
CA LEU A 51 3.10 -2.87 8.49
C LEU A 51 2.71 -4.34 8.43
N GLU A 52 1.79 -4.76 9.30
CA GLU A 52 1.07 -6.02 9.15
C GLU A 52 -0.39 -5.73 8.82
N VAL A 53 -0.87 -6.26 7.69
CA VAL A 53 -2.29 -6.25 7.32
C VAL A 53 -2.76 -7.69 7.21
N SER A 54 -3.86 -8.01 7.87
CA SER A 54 -4.45 -9.35 7.84
C SER A 54 -5.97 -9.34 7.99
N GLY A 55 -6.54 -10.55 7.94
CA GLY A 55 -7.98 -10.76 7.97
C GLY A 55 -8.65 -10.26 6.69
N SER A 56 -9.97 -10.10 6.72
CA SER A 56 -10.76 -9.65 5.56
C SER A 56 -10.66 -8.13 5.34
N SER A 57 -9.45 -7.57 5.45
CA SER A 57 -9.21 -6.15 5.25
C SER A 57 -9.39 -5.78 3.77
N THR A 58 -9.89 -4.57 3.52
CA THR A 58 -10.18 -4.08 2.16
C THR A 58 -9.65 -2.67 1.97
N PHE A 59 -8.97 -2.45 0.85
CA PHE A 59 -8.55 -1.14 0.34
C PHE A 59 -9.27 -0.89 -0.98
N GLU A 60 -10.24 0.02 -0.96
CA GLU A 60 -11.09 0.31 -2.10
C GLU A 60 -11.06 1.80 -2.47
N GLY A 61 -10.84 2.08 -3.76
CA GLY A 61 -10.96 3.43 -4.32
C GLY A 61 -9.97 4.44 -3.75
N ASN A 62 -8.88 4.02 -3.12
CA ASN A 62 -7.90 4.94 -2.54
C ASN A 62 -6.99 5.51 -3.64
N SER A 63 -6.50 6.74 -3.44
CA SER A 63 -5.64 7.40 -4.43
C SER A 63 -4.45 8.17 -3.85
N ALA A 64 -3.31 8.12 -4.57
CA ALA A 64 -2.10 8.87 -4.23
C ALA A 64 -1.17 9.10 -5.43
N VAL A 65 -0.03 9.77 -5.22
CA VAL A 65 1.01 9.89 -6.24
C VAL A 65 1.71 8.55 -6.45
N ASP A 66 2.18 7.93 -5.37
CA ASP A 66 2.71 6.57 -5.37
C ASP A 66 1.97 5.72 -4.34
N GLY A 67 1.63 4.47 -4.70
CA GLY A 67 0.91 3.56 -3.82
C GLY A 67 -0.51 4.04 -3.59
N GLY A 68 -1.40 3.78 -4.55
CA GLY A 68 -2.77 4.32 -4.51
C GLY A 68 -3.51 3.98 -3.22
N ALA A 69 -3.21 2.82 -2.62
CA ALA A 69 -3.63 2.50 -1.25
C ALA A 69 -2.48 2.63 -0.26
N VAL A 70 -1.39 1.91 -0.49
CA VAL A 70 -0.32 1.72 0.51
C VAL A 70 1.02 2.13 -0.09
N PHE A 71 1.75 2.96 0.64
CA PHE A 71 3.17 3.19 0.44
C PHE A 71 3.94 2.67 1.64
N THR A 72 4.96 1.85 1.39
CA THR A 72 5.94 1.45 2.40
C THR A 72 7.34 1.85 1.92
N GLY A 73 8.08 2.60 2.74
CA GLY A 73 9.49 2.85 2.45
C GLY A 73 10.13 4.03 3.14
N GLY A 74 11.45 3.95 3.34
CA GLY A 74 12.24 4.93 4.10
C GLY A 74 13.29 4.25 4.98
N SER A 75 13.09 2.97 5.32
CA SER A 75 14.08 2.08 5.96
C SER A 75 13.76 0.60 5.69
N GLU A 76 14.62 -0.30 6.19
CA GLU A 76 14.55 -1.78 6.06
C GLU A 76 13.37 -2.41 6.84
N GLY A 77 12.17 -1.84 6.70
CA GLY A 77 10.93 -2.37 7.28
C GLY A 77 10.53 -3.70 6.65
N SER A 78 10.04 -4.62 7.49
CA SER A 78 9.49 -5.91 7.08
C SER A 78 7.97 -5.87 7.10
N ASN A 79 7.35 -5.87 5.92
CA ASN A 79 5.91 -5.69 5.77
C ASN A 79 5.24 -6.99 5.35
N VAL A 80 4.05 -7.23 5.88
CA VAL A 80 3.28 -8.44 5.61
C VAL A 80 1.83 -8.06 5.32
N ILE A 81 1.28 -8.56 4.22
CA ILE A 81 -0.11 -8.36 3.82
C ILE A 81 -0.71 -9.73 3.51
N LYS A 82 -1.77 -10.11 4.23
CA LYS A 82 -2.40 -11.43 4.12
C LYS A 82 -3.90 -11.29 3.95
N GLU A 83 -4.48 -12.13 3.10
CA GLU A 83 -5.93 -12.30 2.97
C GLU A 83 -6.70 -10.99 2.68
N THR A 84 -6.05 -10.03 2.02
CA THR A 84 -6.54 -8.66 1.86
C THR A 84 -7.03 -8.41 0.43
N THR A 85 -8.05 -7.56 0.28
CA THR A 85 -8.53 -7.13 -1.04
C THR A 85 -8.11 -5.71 -1.35
N PHE A 86 -7.47 -5.50 -2.49
CA PHE A 86 -7.19 -4.18 -3.08
C PHE A 86 -8.01 -4.03 -4.36
N VAL A 87 -8.97 -3.09 -4.37
CA VAL A 87 -9.85 -2.89 -5.52
C VAL A 87 -9.92 -1.42 -5.94
N GLY A 88 -9.74 -1.16 -7.23
CA GLY A 88 -9.96 0.17 -7.80
C GLY A 88 -9.03 1.27 -7.26
N ASN A 89 -7.89 0.91 -6.66
CA ASN A 89 -6.95 1.90 -6.14
C ASN A 89 -6.12 2.50 -7.29
N THR A 90 -5.83 3.79 -7.20
CA THR A 90 -5.17 4.53 -8.29
C THR A 90 -3.94 5.28 -7.78
N ALA A 91 -2.79 5.04 -8.40
CA ALA A 91 -1.60 5.88 -8.27
C ALA A 91 -1.40 6.70 -9.54
N THR A 92 -1.01 7.97 -9.43
CA THR A 92 -0.66 8.75 -10.63
C THR A 92 0.65 8.25 -11.24
N GLU A 93 1.66 7.96 -10.41
CA GLU A 93 2.99 7.55 -10.88
C GLU A 93 3.22 6.04 -10.80
N ARG A 94 3.27 5.45 -9.58
CA ARG A 94 3.77 4.06 -9.40
C ARG A 94 2.94 3.25 -8.42
N GLY A 95 2.69 1.98 -8.76
CA GLY A 95 2.03 1.01 -7.89
C GLY A 95 0.59 1.38 -7.58
N GLY A 96 -0.33 1.02 -8.47
CA GLY A 96 -1.74 1.42 -8.39
C GLY A 96 -2.41 1.10 -7.06
N ALA A 97 -2.06 -0.02 -6.44
CA ALA A 97 -2.41 -0.31 -5.04
C ALA A 97 -1.22 -0.05 -4.11
N ILE A 98 -0.10 -0.72 -4.35
CA ILE A 98 1.02 -0.75 -3.41
C ILE A 98 2.31 -0.25 -4.08
N ARG A 99 2.96 0.70 -3.42
CA ARG A 99 4.34 1.09 -3.71
C ARG A 99 5.25 0.62 -2.57
N LEU A 100 6.21 -0.24 -2.91
CA LEU A 100 7.24 -0.73 -2.01
C LEU A 100 8.60 -0.10 -2.35
N TYR A 101 9.13 0.76 -1.48
CA TYR A 101 10.40 1.47 -1.66
C TYR A 101 11.40 1.12 -0.56
N ARG A 102 12.58 0.56 -0.92
CA ARG A 102 13.67 0.26 0.03
C ARG A 102 13.24 -0.51 1.30
N SER A 103 12.29 -1.42 1.16
CA SER A 103 11.77 -2.26 2.25
C SER A 103 11.34 -3.62 1.69
N THR A 104 11.02 -4.58 2.55
CA THR A 104 10.52 -5.89 2.14
C THR A 104 9.01 -5.98 2.29
N LEU A 105 8.38 -6.82 1.45
CA LEU A 105 6.95 -7.09 1.50
C LEU A 105 6.68 -8.55 1.16
N GLU A 106 6.00 -9.25 2.06
CA GLU A 106 5.33 -10.51 1.79
C GLU A 106 3.85 -10.23 1.56
N VAL A 107 3.31 -10.66 0.42
CA VAL A 107 1.87 -10.63 0.15
C VAL A 107 1.37 -12.04 -0.11
N SER A 108 0.35 -12.47 0.63
CA SER A 108 -0.26 -13.77 0.38
C SER A 108 -1.78 -13.82 0.53
N GLY A 109 -2.41 -14.75 -0.19
CA GLY A 109 -3.87 -14.97 -0.13
C GLY A 109 -4.70 -13.75 -0.52
N SER A 110 -4.12 -12.76 -1.21
CA SER A 110 -4.71 -11.45 -1.42
C SER A 110 -5.22 -11.27 -2.85
N THR A 111 -6.19 -10.37 -3.04
CA THR A 111 -6.77 -10.07 -4.36
C THR A 111 -6.45 -8.64 -4.77
N PHE A 112 -5.93 -8.45 -5.98
CA PHE A 112 -5.69 -7.15 -6.60
C PHE A 112 -6.56 -7.00 -7.84
N LYS A 113 -7.61 -6.18 -7.74
CA LYS A 113 -8.58 -5.98 -8.83
C LYS A 113 -8.61 -4.55 -9.32
N LYS A 114 -8.44 -4.30 -10.62
CA LYS A 114 -8.62 -2.98 -11.24
C LYS A 114 -7.77 -1.87 -10.59
N ASN A 115 -6.56 -2.20 -10.11
CA ASN A 115 -5.65 -1.21 -9.54
C ASN A 115 -4.78 -0.62 -10.64
N VAL A 116 -4.65 0.71 -10.70
CA VAL A 116 -4.07 1.42 -11.84
C VAL A 116 -2.95 2.34 -11.40
N ALA A 117 -1.78 2.23 -12.04
CA ALA A 117 -0.77 3.30 -12.06
C ALA A 117 -0.85 4.03 -13.40
N VAL A 118 -1.26 5.31 -13.40
CA VAL A 118 -1.60 6.05 -14.63
C VAL A 118 -0.40 6.20 -15.56
N GLU A 119 0.79 6.44 -15.04
CA GLU A 119 2.03 6.53 -15.83
C GLU A 119 2.66 5.16 -16.16
N ASN A 120 1.92 4.05 -16.01
CA ASN A 120 2.32 2.67 -16.35
C ASN A 120 3.54 2.13 -15.59
N ASN A 121 3.95 2.73 -14.47
CA ASN A 121 5.11 2.27 -13.69
C ASN A 121 4.76 1.20 -12.64
N GLY A 122 4.03 0.16 -13.04
CA GLY A 122 3.64 -0.99 -12.22
C GLY A 122 2.16 -0.98 -11.84
N GLY A 123 1.36 -1.84 -12.49
CA GLY A 123 -0.10 -1.90 -12.42
C GLY A 123 -0.64 -1.90 -10.98
N ALA A 124 -0.69 -3.06 -10.33
CA ALA A 124 -1.15 -3.15 -8.94
C ALA A 124 -0.03 -2.88 -7.92
N ILE A 125 1.15 -3.48 -8.10
CA ILE A 125 2.27 -3.38 -7.15
C ILE A 125 3.53 -2.90 -7.89
N ARG A 126 4.26 -1.95 -7.28
CA ARG A 126 5.59 -1.54 -7.73
C ARG A 126 6.61 -1.61 -6.59
N ALA A 127 7.53 -2.58 -6.69
CA ALA A 127 8.69 -2.68 -5.81
C ALA A 127 9.93 -2.01 -6.42
N TYR A 128 10.70 -1.27 -5.63
CA TYR A 128 11.95 -0.64 -6.06
C TYR A 128 12.93 -0.48 -4.88
N GLY A 129 14.14 -1.03 -5.05
CA GLY A 129 15.20 -1.07 -4.05
C GLY A 129 16.04 0.19 -3.85
N GLY A 130 15.77 1.26 -4.60
CA GLY A 130 16.71 2.38 -4.69
C GLY A 130 17.95 2.03 -5.51
N TRP A 131 18.93 2.93 -5.49
CA TRP A 131 20.14 2.86 -6.32
C TRP A 131 21.22 1.96 -5.72
N ASP A 132 21.15 1.74 -4.40
CA ASP A 132 22.16 1.01 -3.64
C ASP A 132 21.82 -0.49 -3.51
N ASN A 133 20.69 -0.95 -4.06
CA ASN A 133 20.16 -2.33 -3.97
C ASN A 133 20.08 -2.90 -2.54
N LEU A 134 20.09 -2.05 -1.52
CA LEU A 134 19.99 -2.46 -0.13
C LEU A 134 18.54 -2.83 0.22
N GLY A 135 18.33 -4.07 0.67
CA GLY A 135 17.22 -4.45 1.55
C GLY A 135 15.81 -4.35 0.97
N PHE A 136 15.60 -4.69 -0.31
CA PHE A 136 14.24 -4.86 -0.84
C PHE A 136 13.99 -6.30 -1.30
N ASP A 137 12.82 -6.81 -0.95
CA ASP A 137 12.33 -8.12 -1.37
C ASP A 137 10.81 -8.06 -1.52
N LEU A 138 10.28 -8.69 -2.56
CA LEU A 138 8.84 -8.80 -2.80
C LEU A 138 8.51 -10.27 -3.00
N VAL A 139 7.86 -10.86 -2.01
CA VAL A 139 7.41 -12.25 -2.05
C VAL A 139 5.90 -12.27 -2.25
N LEU A 140 5.45 -12.97 -3.29
CA LEU A 140 4.04 -13.13 -3.62
C LEU A 140 3.69 -14.62 -3.62
N SER A 141 2.68 -15.03 -2.85
CA SER A 141 2.13 -16.39 -2.89
C SER A 141 0.60 -16.39 -2.84
N ASP A 142 -0.05 -17.26 -3.61
CA ASP A 142 -1.51 -17.43 -3.56
C ASP A 142 -2.33 -16.14 -3.74
N ASN A 143 -1.84 -15.21 -4.57
CA ASN A 143 -2.52 -13.95 -4.87
C ASN A 143 -3.25 -14.00 -6.21
N ASP A 144 -4.40 -13.34 -6.29
CA ASP A 144 -5.15 -13.16 -7.54
C ASP A 144 -4.99 -11.73 -8.08
N PHE A 145 -4.65 -11.59 -9.35
CA PHE A 145 -4.51 -10.31 -10.05
C PHE A 145 -5.52 -10.26 -11.18
N VAL A 146 -6.52 -9.40 -11.02
CA VAL A 146 -7.65 -9.24 -11.94
C VAL A 146 -7.62 -7.84 -12.53
N GLU A 147 -7.58 -7.75 -13.86
CA GLU A 147 -7.60 -6.47 -14.57
C GLU A 147 -8.92 -5.69 -14.43
#